data_AF-A0AA88ZRM9-F1
#
_entry.id   AF-A0AA88ZRM9-F1
#
_cell.length_a   1.000
_cell.length_b   1.000
_cell.length_c   1.000
_cell.angle_alpha   90.00
_cell.angle_beta   90.00
_cell.angle_gamma   90.00
#
_symmetry.space_group_name_H-M   'P 1'
#
loop_
_entity.id
_entity.type
_entity.pdbx_description
1 polymer ?
#
loop_
_entity_poly.entity_id
_entity_poly.type
_entity_poly.pdbx_seq_one_letter_code
_entity_poly.pdbx_strand_id
1 'polypeptide(L)'
;MAVIFAVVGGGAVVGIATSDPYSDYSEYNDYSDYDNYSNYSDAAERRKRRFDEKTREINNKKYKINSYKTNKVNEYLHSNSLKQQSGVSVSVSEVKKDGNTGIQNCENMKFIEESRRDQVAIDEIDEIINKIDKILQEDE
;
A
#
# COMPACT_ATOMS: atom_id res chain seq x y z
N MET A 1 -9.94 -12.84 10.59
CA MET A 1 -8.50 -12.82 10.93
C MET A 1 -7.91 -11.50 10.48
N ALA A 2 -7.56 -10.62 11.41
CA ALA A 2 -6.84 -9.39 11.13
C ALA A 2 -5.39 -9.56 11.60
N VAL A 3 -4.43 -9.55 10.67
CA VAL A 3 -3.00 -9.57 10.99
C VAL A 3 -2.57 -8.11 11.12
N ILE A 4 -2.36 -7.65 12.36
CA ILE A 4 -1.88 -6.29 12.64
C ILE A 4 -0.36 -6.36 12.72
N PHE A 5 0.32 -5.77 11.73
CA PHE A 5 1.76 -5.53 11.79
C PHE A 5 2.00 -4.25 12.57
N ALA A 6 2.29 -4.37 13.86
CA ALA A 6 2.73 -3.25 14.68
C ALA A 6 4.20 -2.92 14.33
N VAL A 7 4.41 -1.91 13.49
CA VAL A 7 5.72 -1.28 13.31
C VAL A 7 5.77 -0.09 14.25
N VAL A 8 6.33 -0.30 15.45
CA VAL A 8 6.69 0.80 16.35
C VAL A 8 8.08 1.28 15.95
N GLY A 9 8.18 2.55 15.61
CA GLY A 9 9.42 3.18 15.15
C GLY A 9 10.57 3.04 16.15
N GLY A 10 11.77 2.83 15.61
CA GLY A 10 13.02 2.88 16.37
C GLY A 10 13.49 1.56 16.97
N GLY A 11 14.13 0.72 16.15
CA GLY A 11 15.16 -0.22 16.62
C GLY A 11 14.75 -1.34 17.58
N ALA A 12 13.97 -2.32 17.13
CA ALA A 12 14.06 -3.72 17.56
C ALA A 12 13.17 -4.59 16.66
N VAL A 13 13.74 -5.63 16.03
CA VAL A 13 12.93 -6.68 15.39
C VAL A 13 12.56 -7.68 16.49
N VAL A 14 11.44 -7.44 17.17
CA VAL A 14 10.89 -8.39 18.15
C VAL A 14 9.92 -9.32 17.44
N GLY A 15 10.08 -10.61 17.71
CA GLY A 15 9.37 -11.70 17.06
C GLY A 15 7.84 -11.61 17.16
N ILE A 16 7.22 -12.33 16.23
CA ILE A 16 5.77 -12.53 16.12
C ILE A 16 5.27 -13.22 17.40
N ALA A 17 4.77 -12.45 18.36
CA ALA A 17 3.99 -12.98 19.48
C ALA A 17 2.51 -12.99 19.06
N THR A 18 2.00 -14.16 18.72
CA THR A 18 0.55 -14.37 18.64
C THR A 18 0.04 -14.45 20.07
N SER A 19 -0.44 -13.33 20.62
CA SER A 19 -1.27 -13.34 21.84
C SER A 19 -2.71 -13.63 21.43
N ASP A 20 -3.18 -14.86 21.66
CA ASP A 20 -4.60 -15.17 21.71
C ASP A 20 -5.07 -15.03 23.17
N PRO A 21 -5.97 -14.08 23.51
CA PRO A 21 -6.76 -14.14 24.72
C PRO A 21 -8.14 -14.73 24.38
N TYR A 22 -8.58 -15.74 25.16
CA TYR A 22 -9.75 -16.63 25.02
C TYR A 22 -9.47 -17.93 24.26
N SER A 23 -9.88 -19.11 24.72
CA SER A 23 -10.42 -19.62 25.99
C SER A 23 -10.58 -21.12 25.81
N ASP A 24 -10.46 -21.89 26.89
CA ASP A 24 -11.09 -23.19 27.11
C ASP A 24 -10.93 -24.30 26.07
N TYR A 25 -10.13 -25.31 26.41
CA TYR A 25 -10.61 -26.70 26.40
C TYR A 25 -9.89 -27.45 27.53
N SER A 26 -10.51 -27.38 28.70
CA SER A 26 -10.43 -28.41 29.73
C SER A 26 -10.84 -29.78 29.17
N GLU A 27 -10.16 -30.81 29.66
CA GLU A 27 -10.53 -32.23 29.64
C GLU A 27 -10.67 -32.92 28.27
N TYR A 28 -9.68 -33.74 27.94
CA TYR A 28 -9.96 -35.12 27.55
C TYR A 28 -8.98 -36.06 28.25
N ASN A 29 -9.56 -36.88 29.13
CA ASN A 29 -8.98 -38.04 29.77
C ASN A 29 -8.53 -39.09 28.73
N ASP A 30 -7.62 -39.93 29.21
CA ASP A 30 -7.25 -41.26 28.69
C ASP A 30 -6.68 -41.35 27.28
N TYR A 31 -5.36 -41.54 27.21
CA TYR A 31 -4.81 -42.65 26.43
C TYR A 31 -3.63 -43.26 27.19
N SER A 32 -3.97 -44.32 27.93
CA SER A 32 -3.06 -45.33 28.43
C SER A 32 -2.17 -45.90 27.32
N ASP A 33 -0.96 -46.26 27.71
CA ASP A 33 -0.08 -47.25 27.10
C ASP A 33 0.31 -47.02 25.63
N TYR A 34 1.38 -46.25 25.42
CA TYR A 34 2.37 -46.64 24.42
C TYR A 34 3.77 -46.43 24.98
N ASP A 35 4.27 -47.50 25.57
CA ASP A 35 5.69 -47.77 25.71
C ASP A 35 6.44 -47.51 24.41
N ASN A 36 7.72 -47.19 24.60
CA ASN A 36 8.83 -47.44 23.68
C ASN A 36 9.32 -46.25 22.82
N TYR A 37 10.31 -45.59 23.39
CA TYR A 37 11.35 -44.75 22.79
C TYR A 37 11.73 -45.10 21.33
N SER A 38 11.20 -44.35 20.36
CA SER A 38 11.77 -44.26 18.99
C SER A 38 11.42 -42.94 18.23
N ASN A 39 10.55 -42.09 18.78
CA ASN A 39 9.87 -41.01 18.03
C ASN A 39 10.49 -39.60 18.10
N TYR A 40 11.63 -39.39 18.78
CA TYR A 40 12.19 -38.04 18.93
C TYR A 40 12.73 -37.47 17.59
N SER A 41 13.25 -38.33 16.72
CA SER A 41 13.72 -37.95 15.38
C SER A 41 12.55 -37.55 14.46
N ASP A 42 11.46 -38.33 14.46
CA ASP A 42 10.29 -38.07 13.61
C ASP A 42 9.50 -36.83 14.08
N ALA A 43 9.39 -36.61 15.40
CA ALA A 43 8.76 -35.40 15.94
C ALA A 43 9.55 -34.11 15.58
N ALA A 44 10.89 -34.16 15.65
CA ALA A 44 11.75 -33.05 15.26
C ALA A 44 11.68 -32.78 13.76
N GLU A 45 11.66 -33.83 12.93
CA GLU A 45 11.57 -33.72 11.48
C GLU A 45 10.20 -33.16 11.04
N ARG A 46 9.10 -33.59 11.67
CA ARG A 46 7.76 -33.02 11.44
C ARG A 46 7.71 -31.54 11.82
N ARG A 47 8.35 -31.12 12.91
CA ARG A 47 8.45 -29.69 13.29
C ARG A 47 9.25 -28.89 12.27
N LYS A 48 10.37 -29.42 11.79
CA LYS A 48 11.20 -28.79 10.75
C LYS A 48 10.41 -28.58 9.46
N ARG A 49 9.71 -29.62 8.98
CA ARG A 49 8.87 -29.53 7.77
C ARG A 49 7.81 -28.44 7.88
N ARG A 50 7.13 -28.32 9.03
CA ARG A 50 6.14 -27.25 9.28
C ARG A 50 6.78 -25.85 9.28
N PHE A 51 7.98 -25.71 9.85
CA PHE A 51 8.69 -24.44 9.87
C PHE A 51 9.17 -24.02 8.46
N ASP A 52 9.68 -24.97 7.69
CA ASP A 52 10.12 -24.75 6.30
C ASP A 52 8.92 -24.35 5.42
N GLU A 53 7.77 -25.01 5.59
CA GLU A 53 6.54 -24.68 4.88
C GLU A 53 6.04 -23.26 5.23
N LYS A 54 5.99 -22.91 6.52
CA LYS A 54 5.65 -21.55 6.96
C LYS A 54 6.62 -20.51 6.42
N THR A 55 7.91 -20.82 6.41
CA THR A 55 8.94 -19.93 5.86
C THR A 55 8.73 -19.69 4.36
N ARG A 56 8.41 -20.76 3.61
CA ARG A 56 8.08 -20.66 2.19
C ARG A 56 6.82 -19.83 1.96
N GLU A 57 5.78 -20.02 2.77
CA GLU A 57 4.55 -19.24 2.70
C GLU A 57 4.81 -17.74 2.96
N ILE A 58 5.59 -17.42 3.99
CA ILE A 58 6.00 -16.04 4.31
C ILE A 58 6.76 -15.43 3.14
N ASN A 59 7.71 -16.14 2.55
CA ASN A 59 8.47 -15.64 1.41
C ASN A 59 7.58 -15.40 0.18
N ASN A 60 6.62 -16.28 -0.08
CA ASN A 60 5.62 -16.08 -1.14
C ASN A 60 4.75 -14.84 -0.88
N LYS A 61 4.33 -14.60 0.37
CA LYS A 61 3.57 -13.38 0.74
C LYS A 61 4.41 -12.12 0.54
N LYS A 62 5.68 -12.13 0.96
CA LYS A 62 6.61 -11.01 0.75
C LYS A 62 6.78 -10.69 -0.74
N TYR A 63 6.95 -11.72 -1.57
CA TYR A 63 7.03 -11.56 -3.03
C TYR A 63 5.76 -10.92 -3.60
N LYS A 64 4.57 -11.40 -3.21
CA LYS A 64 3.29 -10.84 -3.67
C LYS A 64 3.13 -9.37 -3.29
N ILE A 65 3.49 -9.00 -2.05
CA ILE A 65 3.43 -7.61 -1.59
C ILE A 65 4.36 -6.71 -2.43
N ASN A 66 5.59 -7.16 -2.67
CA ASN A 66 6.54 -6.42 -3.49
C ASN A 66 6.08 -6.27 -4.94
N SER A 67 5.58 -7.35 -5.53
CA SER A 67 5.03 -7.33 -6.89
C SER A 67 3.84 -6.38 -6.99
N TYR A 68 2.93 -6.41 -6.02
CA TYR A 68 1.80 -5.48 -5.97
C TYR A 68 2.26 -4.03 -5.88
N LYS A 69 3.19 -3.71 -4.97
CA LYS A 69 3.73 -2.36 -4.84
C LYS A 69 4.37 -1.88 -6.15
N THR A 70 5.24 -2.70 -6.75
CA THR A 70 5.91 -2.35 -8.01
C THR A 70 4.94 -2.12 -9.15
N ASN A 71 3.92 -2.97 -9.27
CA ASN A 71 3.01 -2.95 -10.41
C ASN A 71 1.82 -2.00 -10.27
N LYS A 72 1.43 -1.63 -9.04
CA LYS A 72 0.18 -0.89 -8.76
C LYS A 72 0.35 0.36 -7.92
N VAL A 73 1.41 0.48 -7.14
CA VAL A 73 1.58 1.61 -6.22
C VAL A 73 2.67 2.55 -6.72
N ASN A 74 3.78 2.01 -7.22
CA ASN A 74 4.93 2.81 -7.67
C ASN A 74 4.62 3.78 -8.81
N GLU A 75 3.57 3.52 -9.61
CA GLU A 75 3.14 4.44 -10.68
C GLU A 75 2.60 5.77 -10.14
N TYR A 76 1.99 5.75 -8.95
CA TYR A 76 1.40 6.93 -8.30
C TYR A 76 2.35 7.63 -7.33
N LEU A 77 3.47 7.00 -7.00
CA LEU A 77 4.48 7.62 -6.14
C LEU A 77 5.32 8.61 -6.95
N HIS A 78 5.70 9.71 -6.32
CA HIS A 78 6.68 10.66 -6.85
C HIS A 78 8.07 10.39 -6.28
N SER A 79 8.15 9.97 -5.01
CA SER A 79 9.41 9.69 -4.35
C SER A 79 10.10 8.43 -4.88
N ASN A 80 11.25 8.60 -5.51
CA ASN A 80 12.10 7.49 -5.97
C ASN A 80 12.59 6.61 -4.82
N SER A 81 12.84 7.20 -3.64
CA SER A 81 13.21 6.43 -2.44
C SER A 81 12.09 5.47 -2.05
N LEU A 82 10.84 5.95 -2.00
CA LEU A 82 9.69 5.10 -1.68
C LEU A 82 9.45 4.05 -2.76
N LYS A 83 9.69 4.34 -4.04
CA LYS A 83 9.59 3.34 -5.13
C LYS A 83 10.56 2.18 -4.98
N GLN A 84 11.80 2.46 -4.57
CA GLN A 84 12.86 1.46 -4.44
C GLN A 84 12.74 0.62 -3.16
N GLN A 85 12.11 1.14 -2.11
CA GLN A 85 11.91 0.37 -0.88
C GLN A 85 11.02 -0.86 -1.09
N SER A 86 11.32 -1.93 -0.35
CA SER A 86 10.51 -3.14 -0.29
C SER A 86 9.11 -2.82 0.23
N GLY A 87 8.08 -3.40 -0.39
CA GLY A 87 6.69 -3.26 0.07
C GLY A 87 6.44 -3.86 1.46
N VAL A 88 7.35 -4.70 1.94
CA VAL A 88 7.29 -5.28 3.29
C VAL A 88 7.84 -4.32 4.36
N SER A 89 8.68 -3.37 4.00
CA SER A 89 9.36 -2.46 4.94
C SER A 89 8.96 -1.00 4.79
N VAL A 90 8.40 -0.62 3.65
CA VAL A 90 8.00 0.76 3.37
C VAL A 90 6.89 1.22 4.33
N SER A 91 6.97 2.48 4.77
CA SER A 91 5.92 3.06 5.60
C SER A 91 4.66 3.34 4.78
N VAL A 92 3.53 2.77 5.21
CA VAL A 92 2.22 2.98 4.57
C VAL A 92 1.80 4.45 4.65
N SER A 93 2.11 5.15 5.74
CA SER A 93 1.74 6.56 5.90
C SER A 93 2.50 7.47 4.94
N GLU A 94 3.80 7.18 4.71
CA GLU A 94 4.63 7.93 3.76
C GLU A 94 4.21 7.68 2.32
N VAL A 95 3.95 6.42 1.95
CA VAL A 95 3.42 6.03 0.63
C VAL A 95 2.08 6.72 0.36
N LYS A 96 1.18 6.75 1.33
CA LYS A 96 -0.12 7.41 1.19
C LYS A 96 0.03 8.93 1.05
N LYS A 97 0.91 9.55 1.85
CA LYS A 97 1.15 10.99 1.78
C LYS A 97 1.74 11.40 0.42
N ASP A 98 2.75 10.67 -0.05
CA ASP A 98 3.41 10.93 -1.34
C ASP A 98 2.45 10.72 -2.51
N GLY A 99 1.71 9.61 -2.51
CA GLY A 99 0.70 9.34 -3.53
C GLY A 99 -0.42 10.39 -3.56
N ASN A 100 -0.95 10.79 -2.41
CA ASN A 100 -1.99 11.83 -2.33
C ASN A 100 -1.47 13.19 -2.83
N THR A 101 -0.24 13.55 -2.47
CA THR A 101 0.40 14.78 -2.96
C THR A 101 0.51 14.75 -4.47
N GLY A 102 0.89 13.61 -5.04
CA GLY A 102 0.98 13.42 -6.48
C GLY A 102 -0.37 13.61 -7.19
N ILE A 103 -1.42 13.00 -6.66
CA ILE A 103 -2.78 13.12 -7.19
C ILE A 103 -3.23 14.59 -7.16
N GLN A 104 -3.09 15.26 -6.01
CA GLN A 104 -3.48 16.66 -5.86
C GLN A 104 -2.73 17.59 -6.82
N ASN A 105 -1.43 17.37 -7.02
CA ASN A 105 -0.64 18.17 -7.95
C ASN A 105 -1.10 17.96 -9.40
N CYS A 106 -1.43 16.72 -9.79
CA CYS A 106 -1.94 16.42 -11.13
C CYS A 106 -3.31 17.07 -11.36
N GLU A 107 -4.21 17.00 -10.38
CA GLU A 107 -5.54 17.63 -10.43
C GLU A 107 -5.42 19.16 -10.54
N ASN A 108 -4.59 19.78 -9.71
CA ASN A 108 -4.36 21.23 -9.76
C ASN A 108 -3.79 21.67 -11.12
N MET A 109 -2.86 20.90 -11.69
CA MET A 109 -2.26 21.24 -12.98
C MET A 109 -3.29 21.17 -14.11
N LYS A 110 -4.17 20.15 -14.12
CA LYS A 110 -5.28 20.07 -15.07
C LYS A 110 -6.24 21.26 -14.93
N PHE A 111 -6.60 21.61 -13.70
CA PHE A 111 -7.47 22.75 -13.44
C PHE A 111 -6.86 24.07 -13.94
N ILE A 112 -5.55 24.28 -13.72
CA ILE A 112 -4.84 25.47 -14.22
C ILE A 112 -4.81 25.49 -15.76
N GLU A 113 -4.57 24.35 -16.41
CA GLU A 113 -4.58 24.26 -17.87
C GLU A 113 -5.95 24.55 -18.47
N GLU A 114 -7.02 24.02 -17.86
CA GLU A 114 -8.41 24.28 -18.26
C GLU A 114 -8.76 25.75 -18.05
N SER A 115 -8.49 26.30 -16.87
CA SER A 115 -8.75 27.73 -16.56
C SER A 115 -8.02 28.66 -17.55
N ARG A 116 -6.81 28.30 -17.98
CA ARG A 116 -6.07 29.08 -18.97
C ARG A 116 -6.74 29.04 -20.35
N ARG A 117 -7.30 27.88 -20.76
CA ARG A 117 -8.03 27.78 -22.03
C ARG A 117 -9.30 28.62 -22.00
N ASP A 118 -10.01 28.59 -20.89
CA ASP A 118 -11.22 29.40 -20.71
C ASP A 118 -10.90 30.90 -20.75
N GLN A 119 -9.79 31.33 -20.13
CA GLN A 119 -9.36 32.73 -20.21
C GLN A 119 -9.06 33.17 -21.64
N VAL A 120 -8.37 32.35 -22.43
CA VAL A 120 -8.10 32.66 -23.85
C VAL A 120 -9.41 32.80 -24.62
N ALA A 121 -10.39 31.93 -24.38
CA ALA A 121 -11.70 32.02 -25.04
C ALA A 121 -12.47 33.30 -24.65
N ILE A 122 -12.37 33.73 -23.39
CA ILE A 122 -12.95 35.01 -22.94
C ILE A 122 -12.28 36.19 -23.64
N ASP A 123 -10.94 36.20 -23.71
CA ASP A 123 -10.19 37.27 -24.37
C ASP A 123 -10.55 37.37 -25.88
N GLU A 124 -10.76 36.23 -26.54
CA GLU A 124 -11.24 36.17 -27.93
C GLU A 124 -12.66 36.75 -28.10
N ILE A 125 -13.57 36.44 -27.16
CA ILE A 125 -14.92 37.01 -27.15
C ILE A 125 -14.87 38.53 -26.96
N ASP A 126 -14.05 39.01 -26.01
CA ASP A 126 -13.88 40.45 -25.76
C ASP A 126 -13.32 41.16 -27.00
N GLU A 127 -12.40 40.55 -27.73
CA GLU A 127 -11.90 41.12 -28.99
C GLU A 127 -13.00 41.23 -30.06
N ILE A 128 -13.86 40.22 -30.16
CA ILE A 128 -15.01 40.23 -31.10
C ILE A 128 -16.02 41.30 -30.71
N ILE A 129 -16.38 41.41 -29.42
CA ILE A 129 -17.30 42.44 -28.93
C ILE A 129 -16.75 43.84 -29.24
N ASN A 130 -15.47 44.09 -28.96
CA ASN A 130 -14.83 45.36 -29.27
C ASN A 130 -14.83 45.69 -30.77
N LYS A 131 -14.73 44.68 -31.65
CA LYS A 131 -14.86 44.88 -33.10
C LYS A 131 -16.30 45.26 -33.49
N ILE A 132 -17.30 44.61 -32.89
CA ILE A 132 -18.71 44.93 -33.12
C ILE A 132 -19.01 46.36 -32.66
N ASP A 133 -18.57 46.75 -31.46
CA ASP A 133 -18.80 48.09 -30.91
C ASP A 133 -18.21 49.19 -31.80
N LYS A 134 -17.01 48.97 -32.35
CA LYS A 134 -16.40 49.90 -33.30
C LYS A 134 -17.22 50.06 -34.58
N ILE A 135 -17.72 48.96 -35.14
CA ILE A 135 -18.58 49.00 -36.34
C ILE A 135 -19.85 49.80 -36.03
N LEU A 136 -20.49 49.54 -34.89
CA LEU A 136 -21.71 50.24 -34.49
C LEU A 136 -21.49 51.74 -34.26
N GLN A 137 -20.32 52.15 -33.76
CA GLN A 137 -19.97 53.57 -33.58
C GLN A 137 -19.58 54.27 -34.88
N GLU A 138 -19.07 53.55 -35.88
CA GLU A 138 -18.75 54.12 -37.21
C GLU A 138 -19.99 54.27 -38.10
N ASP A 139 -21.08 53.55 -37.80
CA ASP A 139 -22.37 53.61 -38.51
C ASP A 139 -23.36 54.67 -37.95
N GLU A 140 -23.03 55.35 -36.84
CA GLU A 140 -23.73 56.55 -36.31
C GLU A 140 -23.14 57.87 -36.83
#